data_AF-A0A954MFD2-F1
#
_entry.id   AF-A0A954MFD2-F1
#
_cell.length_a   1.000
_cell.length_b   1.000
_cell.length_c   1.000
_cell.angle_alpha   90.00
_cell.angle_beta   90.00
_cell.angle_gamma   90.00
#
_symmetry.space_group_name_H-M   'P 1'
#
loop_
_entity.id
_entity.type
_entity.pdbx_description
1 polymer ?
#
loop_
_entity_poly.entity_id
_entity_poly.type
_entity_poly.pdbx_seq_one_letter_code
_entity_poly.pdbx_strand_id
1 'polypeptide(L)'
;GLGGGGGLGGGGLGGGGLGGGGLGGAGGGGGFFSIPPEKTVKLPYVSACLNHGKPDPTPRSNYVLVPVDEYTKDPVLQELISMVGTGRMAPQSAQAAIWNRTDNMSWQQLASKVSYGVLGNKVPYFTQNDLVGAQMITATAEARIRERGENPTTREVETSRVRQTQE
;
A
#
# COMPACT_ATOMS: atom_id res chain seq x y z
N GLY A 1 -64.52 -33.36 -21.98
CA GLY A 1 -63.37 -33.42 -22.92
C GLY A 1 -62.13 -33.66 -22.09
N LEU A 2 -61.32 -34.70 -22.35
CA LEU A 2 -60.33 -34.79 -23.45
C LEU A 2 -59.37 -33.59 -23.36
N GLY A 3 -58.07 -33.67 -23.08
CA GLY A 3 -56.99 -34.69 -23.05
C GLY A 3 -55.69 -33.84 -23.11
N GLY A 4 -54.46 -34.24 -22.80
CA GLY A 4 -53.77 -35.48 -22.51
C GLY A 4 -52.26 -35.20 -22.67
N GLY A 5 -51.42 -36.02 -22.02
CA GLY A 5 -49.97 -36.16 -22.27
C GLY A 5 -49.08 -35.31 -21.35
N GLY A 6 -48.17 -35.83 -20.55
CA GLY A 6 -47.64 -37.19 -20.40
C GLY A 6 -46.34 -37.06 -19.59
N GLY A 7 -46.20 -37.86 -18.53
CA GLY A 7 -44.99 -37.93 -17.72
C GLY A 7 -43.89 -38.80 -18.32
N LEU A 8 -42.83 -38.99 -17.53
CA LEU A 8 -41.75 -40.02 -17.53
C LEU A 8 -40.43 -39.31 -17.22
N GLY A 9 -39.89 -39.43 -16.00
CA GLY A 9 -39.06 -40.55 -15.54
C GLY A 9 -37.64 -39.98 -15.33
N GLY A 10 -37.08 -39.95 -14.12
CA GLY A 10 -36.65 -41.12 -13.36
C GLY A 10 -35.16 -41.33 -13.62
N GLY A 11 -34.31 -41.17 -12.59
CA GLY A 11 -32.88 -41.43 -12.72
C GLY A 11 -32.05 -40.94 -11.53
N GLY A 12 -32.15 -41.63 -10.39
CA GLY A 12 -31.02 -41.70 -9.46
C GLY A 12 -30.03 -42.77 -9.91
N LEU A 13 -28.81 -42.71 -9.33
CA LEU A 13 -27.77 -43.75 -9.17
C LEU A 13 -26.40 -43.45 -9.83
N GLY A 14 -25.38 -43.39 -8.95
CA GLY A 14 -24.00 -43.87 -9.19
C GLY A 14 -23.10 -42.95 -10.02
N GLY A 15 -21.81 -42.77 -9.74
CA GLY A 15 -20.87 -43.49 -8.88
C GLY A 15 -19.45 -43.22 -9.41
N GLY A 16 -18.45 -43.36 -8.54
CA GLY A 16 -17.01 -43.28 -8.85
C GLY A 16 -16.45 -41.85 -8.76
N GLY A 17 -15.49 -41.50 -7.92
CA GLY A 17 -14.31 -42.27 -7.49
C GLY A 17 -13.14 -41.96 -8.44
N LEU A 18 -12.00 -41.56 -7.85
CA LEU A 18 -10.63 -41.52 -8.39
C LEU A 18 -10.04 -40.15 -8.77
N GLY A 19 -8.93 -39.82 -8.07
CA GLY A 19 -7.95 -38.77 -8.42
C GLY A 19 -7.85 -37.71 -7.33
N GLY A 20 -7.06 -37.86 -6.26
CA GLY A 20 -5.64 -38.21 -6.30
C GLY A 20 -4.81 -36.92 -6.22
N GLY A 21 -4.51 -36.46 -5.00
CA GLY A 21 -3.70 -35.26 -4.78
C GLY A 21 -3.41 -34.94 -3.31
N GLY A 22 -3.48 -35.94 -2.42
CA GLY A 22 -2.76 -35.91 -1.16
C GLY A 22 -1.39 -36.58 -1.36
N LEU A 23 -0.38 -36.09 -0.66
CA LEU A 23 1.04 -36.49 -0.67
C LEU A 23 1.93 -35.89 -1.76
N GLY A 24 2.63 -34.83 -1.34
CA GLY A 24 3.86 -34.34 -1.96
C GLY A 24 4.71 -33.58 -0.94
N GLY A 25 4.84 -34.12 0.27
CA GLY A 25 5.94 -33.71 1.15
C GLY A 25 7.24 -34.24 0.56
N ALA A 26 8.08 -33.35 0.03
CA ALA A 26 9.47 -33.64 -0.27
C ALA A 26 10.25 -32.33 -0.22
N GLY A 27 11.28 -32.33 0.62
CA GLY A 27 12.04 -31.15 1.03
C GLY A 27 12.64 -30.34 -0.10
N GLY A 28 12.65 -29.04 0.13
CA GLY A 28 13.39 -28.06 -0.64
C GLY A 28 13.50 -26.81 0.21
N GLY A 29 14.35 -26.85 1.23
CA GLY A 29 14.67 -25.72 2.11
C GLY A 29 15.46 -24.63 1.36
N GLY A 30 14.93 -24.11 0.26
CA GLY A 30 15.43 -22.94 -0.43
C GLY A 30 14.63 -21.74 0.04
N GLY A 31 15.22 -20.91 0.91
CA GLY A 31 14.58 -19.68 1.36
C GLY A 31 14.16 -18.79 0.17
N PHE A 32 13.11 -18.01 0.39
CA PHE A 32 12.45 -17.07 -0.54
C PHE A 32 13.39 -16.10 -1.31
N PHE A 33 14.68 -16.06 -0.96
CA PHE A 33 15.71 -15.17 -1.52
C PHE A 33 16.92 -15.91 -2.14
N SER A 34 16.80 -17.17 -2.55
CA SER A 34 17.88 -17.83 -3.30
C SER A 34 17.85 -17.41 -4.78
N ILE A 35 18.41 -16.24 -5.09
CA ILE A 35 18.61 -15.78 -6.47
C ILE A 35 19.92 -16.39 -6.97
N PRO A 36 19.91 -17.26 -8.00
CA PRO A 36 21.14 -17.84 -8.51
C PRO A 36 22.11 -16.76 -9.01
N PRO A 37 23.43 -16.99 -8.96
CA PRO A 37 24.42 -16.08 -9.53
C PRO A 37 24.05 -15.74 -10.99
N GLU A 38 24.20 -14.47 -11.37
CA GLU A 38 23.93 -13.98 -12.74
C GLU A 38 22.49 -14.15 -13.23
N LYS A 39 21.55 -14.47 -12.33
CA LYS A 39 20.11 -14.50 -12.66
C LYS A 39 19.40 -13.29 -12.11
N THR A 40 18.53 -12.72 -12.93
CA THR A 40 17.60 -11.67 -12.50
C THR A 40 16.24 -12.29 -12.24
N VAL A 41 15.65 -11.93 -11.10
CA VAL A 41 14.27 -12.29 -10.75
C VAL A 41 13.38 -11.05 -10.78
N LYS A 42 12.11 -11.24 -11.10
CA LYS A 42 11.08 -10.21 -10.96
C LYS A 42 10.37 -10.45 -9.64
N LEU A 43 10.45 -9.49 -8.73
CA LEU A 43 9.81 -9.57 -7.43
C LEU A 43 8.62 -8.60 -7.40
N PRO A 44 7.40 -9.07 -7.12
CA PRO A 44 6.32 -8.17 -6.78
C PRO A 44 6.61 -7.54 -5.42
N TYR A 45 6.45 -6.23 -5.31
CA TYR A 45 6.56 -5.52 -4.05
C TYR A 45 5.47 -4.45 -3.96
N VAL A 46 5.08 -4.13 -2.73
CA VAL A 46 4.18 -3.01 -2.46
C VAL A 46 5.03 -1.77 -2.25
N SER A 47 4.65 -0.68 -2.89
CA SER A 47 5.35 0.60 -2.81
C SER A 47 4.38 1.76 -2.69
N ALA A 48 4.89 2.87 -2.16
CA ALA A 48 4.21 4.15 -2.17
C ALA A 48 5.24 5.25 -2.49
N CYS A 49 4.77 6.31 -3.15
CA CYS A 49 5.58 7.46 -3.50
C CYS A 49 5.85 8.32 -2.27
N LEU A 50 7.11 8.56 -1.94
CA LEU A 50 7.49 9.37 -0.76
C LEU A 50 7.31 10.87 -0.97
N ASN A 51 7.36 11.35 -2.20
CA ASN A 51 7.19 12.77 -2.50
C ASN A 51 6.07 12.96 -3.49
N HIS A 52 5.24 13.96 -3.24
CA HIS A 52 4.20 14.36 -4.17
C HIS A 52 4.81 15.11 -5.37
N GLY A 53 4.26 14.88 -6.56
CA GLY A 53 4.60 15.66 -7.77
C GLY A 53 5.87 15.24 -8.52
N LYS A 54 6.61 14.25 -8.01
CA LYS A 54 7.71 13.63 -8.79
C LYS A 54 7.16 12.88 -10.00
N PRO A 55 7.90 12.87 -11.13
CA PRO A 55 7.49 12.12 -12.31
C PRO A 55 7.41 10.63 -11.99
N ASP A 56 6.49 9.95 -12.67
CA ASP A 56 6.30 8.52 -12.49
C ASP A 56 7.59 7.75 -12.82
N PRO A 57 7.88 6.67 -12.07
CA PRO A 57 9.07 5.86 -12.30
C PRO A 57 9.04 5.24 -13.70
N THR A 58 10.17 5.32 -14.42
CA THR A 58 10.30 4.70 -15.74
C THR A 58 11.38 3.62 -15.75
N PRO A 59 11.30 2.59 -16.61
CA PRO A 59 12.34 1.55 -16.70
C PRO A 59 13.75 2.06 -17.04
N ARG A 60 13.88 3.31 -17.51
CA ARG A 60 15.16 3.94 -17.84
C ARG A 60 15.75 4.76 -16.69
N SER A 61 14.99 4.96 -15.62
CA SER A 61 15.46 5.68 -14.44
C SER A 61 16.50 4.83 -13.70
N ASN A 62 17.54 5.47 -13.18
CA ASN A 62 18.52 4.82 -12.32
C ASN A 62 17.99 4.75 -10.88
N TYR A 63 17.96 3.55 -10.31
CA TYR A 63 17.47 3.31 -8.96
C TYR A 63 18.59 2.82 -8.06
N VAL A 64 18.60 3.32 -6.82
CA VAL A 64 19.47 2.85 -5.75
C VAL A 64 18.61 2.47 -4.56
N LEU A 65 18.98 1.39 -3.86
CA LEU A 65 18.36 1.03 -2.60
C LEU A 65 19.02 1.88 -1.51
N VAL A 66 18.19 2.59 -0.74
CA VAL A 66 18.64 3.47 0.34
C VAL A 66 18.04 2.96 1.65
N PRO A 67 18.85 2.75 2.71
CA PRO A 67 18.35 2.47 4.04
C PRO A 67 17.39 3.55 4.54
N VAL A 68 16.35 3.16 5.27
CA VAL A 68 15.29 4.09 5.70
C VAL A 68 15.82 5.16 6.65
N ASP A 69 16.77 4.78 7.51
CA ASP A 69 17.45 5.65 8.47
C ASP A 69 18.42 6.63 7.81
N GLU A 70 18.96 6.31 6.63
CA GLU A 70 19.72 7.25 5.80
C GLU A 70 18.81 8.25 5.08
N TYR A 71 17.60 7.83 4.68
CA TYR A 71 16.67 8.68 3.95
C TYR A 71 15.98 9.74 4.83
N THR A 72 15.54 9.38 6.03
CA THR A 72 14.80 10.29 6.92
C THR A 72 15.12 10.06 8.39
N LYS A 73 15.10 11.13 9.19
CA LYS A 73 15.20 11.08 10.66
C LYS A 73 13.84 11.21 11.37
N ASP A 74 12.76 11.36 10.62
CA ASP A 74 11.42 11.44 11.18
C ASP A 74 10.92 10.04 11.59
N PRO A 75 10.81 9.75 12.90
CA PRO A 75 10.46 8.41 13.38
C PRO A 75 9.06 7.97 12.91
N VAL A 76 8.13 8.92 12.73
CA VAL A 76 6.78 8.60 12.24
C VAL A 76 6.83 8.18 10.78
N LEU A 77 7.66 8.84 9.96
CA LEU A 77 7.84 8.46 8.57
C LEU A 77 8.54 7.10 8.43
N GLN A 78 9.53 6.82 9.28
CA GLN A 78 10.19 5.51 9.31
C GLN A 78 9.20 4.39 9.67
N GLU A 79 8.32 4.61 10.64
CA GLU A 79 7.25 3.66 11.00
C GLU A 79 6.27 3.48 9.84
N LEU A 80 5.84 4.56 9.18
CA LEU A 80 4.96 4.49 8.01
C LEU A 80 5.58 3.68 6.87
N ILE A 81 6.86 3.91 6.55
CA ILE A 81 7.57 3.14 5.52
C ILE A 81 7.62 1.65 5.89
N SER A 82 7.92 1.34 7.15
CA SER A 82 7.96 -0.04 7.66
C SER A 82 6.59 -0.72 7.58
N MET A 83 5.54 0.02 7.95
CA MET A 83 4.14 -0.38 7.85
C MET A 83 3.72 -0.72 6.42
N VAL A 84 4.08 0.11 5.43
CA VAL A 84 3.83 -0.15 4.00
C VAL A 84 4.59 -1.38 3.52
N GLY A 85 5.84 -1.57 3.97
CA GLY A 85 6.65 -2.73 3.63
C GLY A 85 6.04 -4.08 4.04
N THR A 86 5.08 -4.09 4.98
CA THR A 86 4.34 -5.32 5.35
C THR A 86 3.40 -5.82 4.26
N GLY A 87 3.02 -4.96 3.30
CA GLY A 87 2.06 -5.29 2.24
C GLY A 87 0.61 -5.48 2.71
N ARG A 88 0.29 -5.13 3.97
CA ARG A 88 -1.05 -5.32 4.55
C ARG A 88 -1.96 -4.09 4.46
N MET A 89 -1.49 -3.03 3.80
CA MET A 89 -2.18 -1.75 3.71
C MET A 89 -2.78 -1.54 2.33
N ALA A 90 -3.94 -0.88 2.28
CA ALA A 90 -4.48 -0.37 1.02
C ALA A 90 -3.49 0.64 0.43
N PRO A 91 -3.02 0.47 -0.83
CA PRO A 91 -1.99 1.33 -1.41
C PRO A 91 -2.36 2.82 -1.44
N GLN A 92 -3.62 3.14 -1.73
CA GLN A 92 -4.10 4.54 -1.78
C GLN A 92 -4.14 5.19 -0.39
N SER A 93 -4.60 4.46 0.64
CA SER A 93 -4.54 4.94 2.03
C SER A 93 -3.10 5.16 2.50
N ALA A 94 -2.19 4.24 2.16
CA ALA A 94 -0.77 4.38 2.47
C ALA A 94 -0.16 5.62 1.78
N GLN A 95 -0.48 5.82 0.49
CA GLN A 95 -0.02 6.96 -0.29
C GLN A 95 -0.47 8.30 0.30
N ALA A 96 -1.74 8.40 0.69
CA ALA A 96 -2.29 9.59 1.34
C ALA A 96 -1.68 9.85 2.72
N ALA A 97 -1.45 8.81 3.52
CA ALA A 97 -0.81 8.93 4.83
C ALA A 97 0.64 9.45 4.71
N ILE A 98 1.39 8.93 3.73
CA ILE A 98 2.76 9.37 3.44
C ILE A 98 2.76 10.84 3.02
N TRP A 99 1.97 11.24 2.02
CA TRP A 99 1.96 12.63 1.53
C TRP A 99 1.47 13.64 2.57
N ASN A 100 0.59 13.24 3.48
CA ASN A 100 0.23 14.07 4.62
C ASN A 100 1.45 14.38 5.51
N ARG A 101 2.36 13.41 5.67
CA ARG A 101 3.54 13.53 6.52
C ARG A 101 4.74 14.17 5.81
N THR A 102 5.02 13.78 4.57
CA THR A 102 6.22 14.20 3.82
C THR A 102 6.07 15.57 3.18
N ASP A 103 4.92 15.85 2.58
CA ASP A 103 4.68 17.04 1.77
C ASP A 103 3.77 18.05 2.48
N ASN A 104 3.45 17.80 3.76
CA ASN A 104 2.52 18.60 4.59
C ASN A 104 1.15 18.84 3.92
N MET A 105 0.72 17.93 3.05
CA MET A 105 -0.59 18.06 2.40
C MET A 105 -1.70 17.85 3.43
N SER A 106 -2.57 18.85 3.61
CA SER A 106 -3.73 18.70 4.48
C SER A 106 -4.69 17.65 3.95
N TRP A 107 -5.49 17.05 4.83
CA TRP A 107 -6.53 16.09 4.43
C TRP A 107 -7.51 16.70 3.41
N GLN A 108 -7.78 18.01 3.50
CA GLN A 108 -8.60 18.73 2.52
C GLN A 108 -7.90 18.86 1.15
N GLN A 109 -6.59 19.08 1.13
CA GLN A 109 -5.82 19.09 -0.12
C GLN A 109 -5.76 17.70 -0.76
N LEU A 110 -5.65 16.64 0.04
CA LEU A 110 -5.71 15.27 -0.44
C LEU A 110 -7.11 14.94 -0.97
N ALA A 111 -8.18 15.36 -0.27
CA ALA A 111 -9.56 15.14 -0.70
C ALA A 111 -9.93 15.87 -1.99
N SER A 112 -9.38 17.06 -2.22
CA SER A 112 -9.62 17.83 -3.45
C SER A 112 -8.76 17.38 -4.63
N LYS A 113 -7.85 16.43 -4.42
CA LYS A 113 -6.94 15.95 -5.47
C LYS A 113 -7.70 15.16 -6.52
N VAL A 114 -7.48 15.51 -7.78
CA VAL A 114 -8.05 14.82 -8.94
C VAL A 114 -6.98 14.17 -9.79
N SER A 115 -7.32 13.06 -10.41
CA SER A 115 -6.59 12.46 -11.52
C SER A 115 -7.48 12.48 -12.77
N TYR A 116 -6.87 12.24 -13.93
CA TYR A 116 -7.58 12.19 -15.20
C TYR A 116 -7.68 10.73 -15.64
N GLY A 117 -8.91 10.27 -15.85
CA GLY A 117 -9.17 8.94 -16.41
C GLY A 117 -8.75 8.86 -17.89
N VAL A 118 -8.82 7.65 -18.45
CA VAL A 118 -8.46 7.38 -19.86
C VAL A 118 -9.28 8.22 -20.84
N LEU A 119 -10.53 8.56 -20.49
CA LEU A 119 -11.44 9.39 -21.28
C LEU A 119 -11.29 10.91 -21.00
N GLY A 120 -10.28 11.30 -20.21
CA GLY A 120 -10.04 12.71 -19.83
C GLY A 120 -11.01 13.25 -18.77
N ASN A 121 -11.92 12.41 -18.26
CA ASN A 121 -12.81 12.79 -17.16
C ASN A 121 -12.02 12.93 -15.85
N LYS A 122 -12.35 13.96 -15.06
CA LYS A 122 -11.79 14.16 -13.73
C LYS A 122 -12.36 13.11 -12.79
N VAL A 123 -11.49 12.34 -12.15
CA VAL A 123 -11.85 11.39 -11.09
C VAL A 123 -11.09 11.76 -9.82
N PRO A 124 -11.69 11.61 -8.63
CA PRO A 124 -10.97 11.80 -7.38
C PRO A 124 -9.71 10.92 -7.35
N TYR A 125 -8.59 11.47 -6.91
CA TYR A 125 -7.36 10.70 -6.74
C TYR A 125 -7.51 9.72 -5.58
N PHE A 126 -8.15 10.15 -4.49
CA PHE A 126 -8.47 9.35 -3.32
C PHE A 126 -9.99 9.28 -3.13
N THR A 127 -10.49 8.10 -2.76
CA THR A 127 -11.86 7.95 -2.29
C THR A 127 -11.98 8.36 -0.82
N GLN A 128 -13.22 8.56 -0.34
CA GLN A 128 -13.43 8.87 1.08
C GLN A 128 -12.91 7.77 2.00
N ASN A 129 -13.07 6.50 1.62
CA ASN A 129 -12.55 5.36 2.38
C ASN A 129 -11.01 5.37 2.43
N ASP A 130 -10.35 5.77 1.34
CA ASP A 130 -8.89 5.86 1.31
C ASP A 130 -8.39 6.89 2.33
N LEU A 131 -9.05 8.04 2.41
CA LEU A 131 -8.70 9.12 3.33
C LEU A 131 -8.93 8.75 4.79
N VAL A 132 -10.05 8.10 5.11
CA VAL A 132 -10.32 7.60 6.46
C VAL A 132 -9.27 6.54 6.85
N GLY A 133 -8.97 5.61 5.94
CA GLY A 133 -7.91 4.63 6.14
C GLY A 133 -6.54 5.29 6.37
N ALA A 134 -6.21 6.32 5.60
CA ALA A 134 -4.97 7.08 5.75
C ALA A 134 -4.85 7.76 7.12
N GLN A 135 -5.93 8.40 7.59
CA GLN A 135 -5.99 9.02 8.91
C GLN A 135 -5.73 7.99 10.02
N MET A 136 -6.36 6.81 9.94
CA MET A 136 -6.17 5.72 10.90
C MET A 136 -4.74 5.16 10.88
N ILE A 137 -4.14 5.03 9.68
CA ILE A 137 -2.75 4.61 9.51
C ILE A 137 -1.80 5.61 10.17
N THR A 138 -1.96 6.91 9.88
CA THR A 138 -1.14 7.97 10.48
C THR A 138 -1.27 7.99 12.00
N ALA A 139 -2.50 7.93 12.53
CA ALA A 139 -2.74 7.90 13.98
C ALA A 139 -2.09 6.68 14.65
N THR A 140 -2.13 5.52 13.99
CA THR A 140 -1.49 4.29 14.49
C THR A 140 0.03 4.41 14.51
N ALA A 141 0.63 4.95 13.44
CA ALA A 141 2.08 5.17 13.38
C ALA A 141 2.53 6.12 14.51
N GLU A 142 1.84 7.25 14.68
CA GLU A 142 2.14 8.19 15.75
C GLU A 142 1.95 7.57 17.15
N ALA A 143 0.91 6.75 17.36
CA ALA A 143 0.69 6.06 18.63
C ALA A 143 1.85 5.12 18.98
N ARG A 144 2.31 4.31 18.02
CA ARG A 144 3.45 3.40 18.22
C ARG A 144 4.74 4.13 18.58
N ILE A 145 4.99 5.27 17.93
CA ILE A 145 6.17 6.10 18.23
C ILE A 145 6.06 6.70 19.64
N ARG A 146 4.89 7.21 20.03
CA ARG A 146 4.66 7.70 21.40
C ARG A 146 4.86 6.59 22.45
N GLU A 147 4.37 5.38 22.19
CA GLU A 147 4.54 4.22 23.08
C GLU A 147 6.00 3.79 23.25
N ARG A 148 6.82 3.92 22.20
CA ARG A 148 8.27 3.68 22.25
C ARG A 148 9.04 4.76 23.04
N GLY A 149 8.39 5.85 23.44
CA GLY A 149 9.04 6.97 24.11
C GLY A 149 9.90 7.83 23.18
N GLU A 150 9.83 7.62 21.87
CA GLU A 150 10.38 8.56 20.89
C GLU A 150 9.41 9.73 20.76
N ASN A 151 9.81 10.90 21.26
CA ASN A 151 8.99 12.09 21.11
C ASN A 151 8.86 12.45 19.62
N PRO A 152 7.64 12.55 19.05
CA PRO A 152 7.43 12.81 17.62
C PRO A 152 7.73 14.26 17.18
N THR A 153 8.60 14.97 17.91
CA THR A 153 8.88 16.39 17.72
C THR A 153 10.34 16.61 17.34
N THR A 154 10.61 16.61 16.04
CA THR A 154 11.52 17.60 15.46
C THR A 154 10.76 18.29 14.33
N ARG A 155 9.67 18.96 14.70
CA ARG A 155 9.15 20.06 13.88
C ARG A 155 9.99 21.26 14.26
N GLU A 156 10.99 21.51 13.43
CA GLU A 156 11.85 22.67 13.51
C GLU A 156 10.96 23.93 13.51
N VAL A 157 11.00 24.61 14.65
CA VAL A 157 10.39 25.92 14.87
C VAL A 157 11.24 26.94 14.11
N GLU A 158 11.19 26.93 12.77
CA GLU A 158 11.98 27.84 11.93
C GLU A 158 11.12 28.87 11.17
N THR A 159 9.78 28.78 11.23
CA THR A 159 8.91 29.75 10.52
C THR A 159 8.41 30.91 11.40
N SER A 160 8.70 30.93 12.70
CA SER A 160 8.16 31.94 13.62
C SER A 160 9.18 32.84 14.34
N ARG A 161 10.50 32.55 14.28
CA ARG A 161 11.51 33.45 14.88
C ARG A 161 12.07 34.54 13.95
N VAL A 162 11.74 34.53 12.65
CA VAL A 162 12.28 35.51 11.69
C VAL A 162 11.43 36.80 11.60
N ARG A 163 10.34 36.94 12.38
CA ARG A 163 9.47 38.15 12.37
C ARG A 163 9.42 38.91 13.70
N GLN A 164 10.41 38.75 14.58
CA GLN A 164 10.52 39.55 15.81
C GLN A 164 11.93 40.14 15.98
N THR A 165 12.46 40.74 14.93
CA THR A 165 13.50 41.76 15.02
C THR A 165 13.45 42.55 13.71
N GLN A 166 12.57 43.54 13.62
CA GLN A 166 12.87 44.80 12.97
C GLN A 166 12.20 45.91 13.78
N GLU A 167 13.01 46.94 14.01
CA GLU A 167 12.81 48.13 14.84
C GLU A 167 11.67 49.03 14.37
#